data_AF-A0A0C9TN34-F1
#
_entry.id   AF-A0A0C9TN34-F1
#
_cell.length_a   1.000
_cell.length_b   1.000
_cell.length_c   1.000
_cell.angle_alpha   90.00
_cell.angle_beta   90.00
_cell.angle_gamma   90.00
#
_symmetry.space_group_name_H-M   'P 1'
#
loop_
_entity.id
_entity.type
_entity.pdbx_description
1 polymer ?
#
loop_
_entity_poly.entity_id
_entity_poly.type
_entity_poly.pdbx_seq_one_letter_code
_entity_poly.pdbx_strand_id
1 'polypeptide(L)' 'LLQGRRTKLKCDGYLSEWISITNGIGQGDPLSMILYIIYNSDLVDTAKGRNKQELALAFIVDTAFIATSKDFQE' A
#
# COMPACT_ATOMS: atom_id res chain seq x y z
N LEU A 1 -18.90 9.00 0.86
CA LEU A 1 -17.56 9.27 1.43
C LEU A 1 -17.36 8.35 2.63
N LEU A 2 -16.15 7.82 2.86
CA LEU A 2 -15.84 6.82 3.90
C LEU A 2 -15.93 7.40 5.34
N GLN A 3 -17.14 7.60 5.86
CA GLN A 3 -17.42 8.20 7.17
C GLN A 3 -17.85 7.16 8.21
N GLY A 4 -17.72 7.48 9.51
CA GLY A 4 -18.22 6.66 10.61
C GLY A 4 -17.48 5.33 10.85
N ARG A 5 -16.31 5.17 10.24
CA ARG A 5 -15.49 3.94 10.32
C ARG A 5 -14.83 3.84 11.68
N ARG A 6 -14.84 2.63 12.26
CA ARG A 6 -14.23 2.32 13.54
C ARG A 6 -13.56 0.95 13.49
N THR A 7 -12.52 0.73 14.29
CA THR A 7 -11.83 -0.56 14.43
C THR A 7 -11.66 -0.95 15.90
N LYS A 8 -11.39 -2.23 16.13
CA LYS A 8 -10.93 -2.76 17.41
C LYS A 8 -9.67 -3.57 17.20
N LEU A 9 -8.77 -3.53 18.16
CA LEU A 9 -7.56 -4.33 18.18
C LEU A 9 -7.76 -5.50 19.14
N LYS A 10 -7.42 -6.71 18.69
CA LYS A 10 -7.41 -7.92 19.52
C LYS A 10 -5.98 -8.41 19.65
N CYS A 11 -5.44 -8.39 20.87
CA CYS A 11 -4.08 -8.84 21.18
C CYS A 11 -4.11 -9.60 22.51
N ASP A 12 -3.52 -10.79 22.58
CA ASP A 12 -3.37 -11.58 23.82
C ASP A 12 -4.66 -11.73 24.65
N GLY A 13 -5.80 -11.91 23.98
CA GLY A 13 -7.10 -12.04 24.62
C GLY A 13 -7.75 -10.73 25.08
N TYR A 14 -7.01 -9.61 25.04
CA TYR A 14 -7.57 -8.27 25.21
C TYR A 14 -8.21 -7.78 23.91
N LEU A 15 -9.37 -7.15 24.04
CA LEU A 15 -10.07 -6.47 22.95
C LEU A 15 -10.17 -4.98 23.31
N SER A 16 -9.67 -4.12 22.44
CA SER A 16 -9.72 -2.67 22.66
C SER A 16 -11.16 -2.11 22.62
N GLU A 17 -11.30 -0.89 23.14
CA GLU A 17 -12.42 -0.03 22.82
C GLU A 17 -12.46 0.33 21.33
N TRP A 18 -13.59 0.87 20.88
CA TRP A 18 -13.73 1.35 19.51
C TRP A 18 -12.82 2.53 19.22
N ILE A 19 -12.00 2.42 18.19
CA ILE A 19 -11.11 3.47 17.70
C ILE A 19 -11.70 4.05 16.41
N SER A 20 -11.95 5.35 16.38
CA SER A 20 -12.42 6.04 15.16
C SER A 20 -11.32 6.14 14.12
N ILE A 21 -11.61 5.66 12.90
CA ILE A 21 -10.70 5.80 11.76
C ILE A 21 -11.00 7.14 11.08
N THR A 22 -10.18 8.14 11.37
CA THR A 22 -10.26 9.48 10.78
C THR A 22 -9.37 9.64 9.56
N ASN A 23 -8.38 8.76 9.36
CA ASN A 23 -7.48 8.74 8.21
C ASN A 23 -7.10 7.30 7.83
N GLY A 24 -6.69 7.09 6.57
CA GLY A 24 -6.30 5.78 6.04
C GLY A 24 -7.49 4.84 5.85
N ILE A 25 -7.23 3.54 5.80
CA ILE A 25 -8.23 2.50 5.54
C ILE A 25 -8.28 1.47 6.67
N GLY A 26 -9.44 0.85 6.88
CA GLY A 26 -9.64 -0.12 7.96
C GLY A 26 -8.89 -1.42 7.66
N GLN A 27 -8.06 -1.87 8.59
CA GLN A 27 -7.39 -3.18 8.44
C GLN A 27 -8.38 -4.32 8.73
N GLY A 28 -8.26 -5.41 7.96
CA GLY A 28 -9.08 -6.61 8.11
C GLY A 28 -10.39 -6.61 7.31
N ASP A 29 -10.74 -5.52 6.64
CA ASP A 29 -11.85 -5.48 5.68
C ASP A 29 -11.38 -5.92 4.28
N PRO A 30 -11.96 -6.97 3.67
CA PRO A 30 -11.59 -7.43 2.33
C PRO A 30 -11.65 -6.35 1.24
N LEU A 31 -12.56 -5.38 1.36
CA LEU A 31 -12.64 -4.29 0.39
C LEU A 31 -11.51 -3.28 0.55
N SER A 32 -10.98 -3.15 1.77
CA SER A 32 -9.91 -2.20 2.06
C SER A 32 -8.63 -2.54 1.31
N MET A 33 -8.40 -3.82 1.05
CA MET A 33 -7.31 -4.31 0.21
C MET A 33 -7.43 -3.87 -1.25
N ILE A 34 -8.61 -4.01 -1.84
CA ILE A 34 -8.86 -3.61 -3.24
C ILE A 34 -8.74 -2.09 -3.39
N LEU A 35 -9.31 -1.34 -2.44
CA LEU A 35 -9.25 0.11 -2.42
C LEU A 35 -7.82 0.63 -2.27
N TYR A 36 -6.98 -0.07 -1.50
CA TYR A 36 -5.56 0.27 -1.39
C TYR A 36 -4.81 0.12 -2.72
N ILE A 37 -5.08 -0.95 -3.48
CA ILE A 37 -4.47 -1.15 -4.81
C ILE A 37 -4.88 -0.03 -5.77
N ILE A 38 -6.17 0.33 -5.79
CA ILE A 38 -6.68 1.43 -6.63
C ILE A 38 -6.07 2.77 -6.21
N TYR A 39 -5.97 3.04 -4.91
CA TYR A 39 -5.36 4.28 -4.42
C TYR A 39 -3.88 4.41 -4.80
N ASN A 40 -3.13 3.30 -4.80
CA ASN A 40 -1.69 3.30 -5.09
C ASN A 40 -1.35 3.05 -6.57
N SER A 41 -2.33 2.83 -7.47
CA SER A 41 -2.02 2.50 -8.87
C SER A 41 -1.21 3.59 -9.57
N ASP A 42 -1.54 4.85 -9.31
CA ASP A 42 -0.88 5.99 -9.94
C ASP A 42 0.59 6.13 -9.49
N LEU A 43 0.91 5.66 -8.27
CA LEU A 43 2.28 5.61 -7.77
C LEU A 43 3.14 4.63 -8.58
N VAL A 44 2.56 3.47 -8.93
CA VAL A 44 3.22 2.47 -9.77
C VAL A 44 3.47 3.03 -11.17
N ASP A 45 2.51 3.76 -11.72
CA ASP A 45 2.66 4.36 -13.04
C ASP A 45 3.71 5.48 -13.07
N THR A 46 3.85 6.24 -11.97
CA THR A 46 4.93 7.23 -11.83
C THR A 46 6.32 6.57 -11.78
N ALA A 47 6.41 5.36 -11.21
CA ALA A 47 7.65 4.60 -11.12
C ALA A 47 8.00 3.83 -12.40
N LYS A 48 7.10 3.72 -13.39
CA LYS A 48 7.45 3.16 -14.70
C LYS A 48 8.31 4.17 -15.45
N GLY A 49 9.62 4.00 -15.37
CA GLY A 49 10.59 4.78 -16.12
C GLY A 49 10.26 4.85 -17.61
N ARG A 50 10.60 5.96 -18.26
CA ARG A 50 10.48 6.12 -19.72
C ARG A 50 11.37 5.13 -20.48
N ASN A 51 12.34 4.52 -19.79
CA ASN A 51 13.32 3.60 -20.34
C ASN A 51 12.98 2.15 -19.99
N LYS A 52 13.18 1.23 -20.96
CA LYS A 52 12.87 -0.21 -20.84
C LYS A 52 13.75 -1.00 -19.84
N GLN A 53 14.56 -0.33 -19.02
CA GLN A 53 15.55 -0.94 -18.12
C GLN A 53 15.17 -0.84 -16.63
N GLU A 54 14.02 -0.24 -16.34
CA GLU A 54 13.48 -0.07 -14.99
C GLU A 54 12.26 -0.97 -14.82
N LEU A 55 12.22 -1.72 -13.73
CA LEU A 55 11.10 -2.57 -13.35
C LEU A 55 10.54 -2.10 -12.00
N ALA A 56 9.30 -1.62 -12.02
CA ALA A 56 8.53 -1.30 -10.82
C ALA A 56 7.59 -2.46 -10.47
N LEU A 57 7.76 -3.04 -9.28
CA LEU A 57 6.90 -4.09 -8.73
C LEU A 57 6.15 -3.53 -7.52
N ALA A 58 4.83 -3.61 -7.55
CA ALA A 58 3.98 -3.17 -6.45
C ALA A 58 3.22 -4.37 -5.88
N PHE A 59 3.59 -4.74 -4.66
CA PHE A 59 2.83 -5.62 -3.80
C PHE A 59 2.13 -4.76 -2.75
N ILE A 60 1.00 -5.25 -2.22
CA ILE A 60 0.09 -4.48 -1.37
C ILE A 60 0.78 -3.71 -0.23
N VAL A 61 1.81 -4.28 0.39
CA VAL A 61 2.52 -3.61 1.49
C VAL A 61 3.93 -3.19 1.08
N ASP A 62 4.46 -3.76 0.00
CA ASP A 62 5.84 -3.63 -0.40
C ASP A 62 5.94 -3.16 -1.86
N THR A 63 6.59 -2.02 -2.07
CA THR A 63 6.97 -1.56 -3.41
C THR A 63 8.46 -1.75 -3.59
N ALA A 64 8.86 -2.39 -4.68
CA ALA A 64 10.26 -2.57 -5.05
C ALA A 64 10.54 -1.88 -6.38
N PHE A 65 11.63 -1.11 -6.43
CA PHE A 65 12.12 -0.46 -7.63
C PHE A 65 13.50 -1.02 -7.99
N ILE A 66 13.63 -1.59 -9.19
CA ILE A 66 14.85 -2.22 -9.66
C ILE A 66 15.33 -1.48 -10.91
N ALA A 67 16.55 -0.95 -10.85
CA ALA A 67 17.25 -0.36 -11.98
C ALA A 67 18.41 -1.27 -12.40
N THR A 68 18.54 -1.53 -13.70
CA THR A 68 19.63 -2.35 -14.26
C THR A 68 20.43 -1.53 -15.28
N SER A 69 21.76 -1.66 -15.24
CA SER A 69 22.69 -1.08 -16.22
C SER A 69 23.56 -2.18 -16.83
N LYS A 70 24.10 -1.96 -18.03
CA LYS A 70 25.04 -2.90 -18.66
C LYS A 70 26.42 -2.88 -18.03
N ASP A 71 26.77 -1.74 -17.45
CA ASP A 71 28.08 -1.38 -16.95
C ASP A 71 27.93 -0.50 -15.69
N PHE A 72 28.86 -0.68 -14.75
CA PHE A 72 28.99 0.14 -13.55
C PHE A 72 30.26 1.00 -13.73
N GLN A 73 30.09 2.31 -13.71
CA GLN A 73 31.19 3.26 -13.54
C GLN A 73 30.92 4.06 -12.28
N GLU A 74 31.93 4.09 -11.40
CA GLU A 74 31.92 4.81 -10.12
C GLU A 74 32.17 6.31 -10.31
#